data_AF-A0A523ATG7-F1
#
_entry.id   AF-A0A523ATG7-F1
#
_cell.length_a   1.000
_cell.length_b   1.000
_cell.length_c   1.000
_cell.angle_alpha   90.00
_cell.angle_beta   90.00
_cell.angle_gamma   90.00
#
_symmetry.space_group_name_H-M   'P 1'
#
loop_
_entity.id
_entity.type
_entity.pdbx_description
1 polymer ?
#
loop_
_entity_poly.entity_id
_entity_poly.type
_entity_poly.pdbx_seq_one_letter_code
_entity_poly.pdbx_strand_id
1 'polypeptide(L)'
;MRKEKRELLLRVIDLCESVRKHELDPFEVQVGEFLRRLRELLPKLKDLQDLYLDLQALLGLTEVILHQGEWIKHRSSLLYLDPLLISLKVQVMSNRDLAEIFVRTWHPIVELETLSPPALSEAKEYWTNLPPLEER
;
A
#
# COMPACT_ATOMS: atom_id res chain seq x y z
N MET A 1 36.29 -0.29 -18.58
CA MET A 1 35.26 0.18 -19.54
C MET A 1 34.47 -0.92 -20.26
N ARG A 2 34.96 -1.63 -21.30
CA ARG A 2 34.10 -2.59 -22.06
C ARG A 2 33.55 -3.75 -21.20
N LYS A 3 34.36 -4.21 -20.24
CA LYS A 3 34.01 -5.29 -19.29
C LYS A 3 32.91 -4.86 -18.29
N GLU A 4 33.02 -3.66 -17.71
CA GLU A 4 32.04 -3.11 -16.75
C GLU A 4 30.66 -2.92 -17.38
N LYS A 5 30.61 -2.49 -18.65
CA LYS A 5 29.32 -2.33 -19.36
C LYS A 5 28.59 -3.67 -19.50
N ARG A 6 29.31 -4.72 -19.92
CA ARG A 6 28.76 -6.07 -20.04
C ARG A 6 28.35 -6.63 -18.69
N GLU A 7 29.15 -6.40 -17.67
CA GLU A 7 28.84 -6.85 -16.32
C GLU A 7 27.52 -6.25 -15.81
N LEU A 8 27.27 -4.96 -16.07
CA LEU A 8 26.00 -4.33 -15.74
C LEU A 8 24.84 -5.01 -16.47
N LEU A 9 24.96 -5.22 -17.79
CA LEU A 9 23.90 -5.86 -18.60
C LEU A 9 23.58 -7.27 -18.10
N LEU A 10 24.61 -8.08 -17.88
CA LEU A 10 24.46 -9.44 -17.37
C LEU A 10 23.82 -9.45 -15.98
N ARG A 11 24.23 -8.53 -15.10
CA ARG A 11 23.64 -8.40 -13.77
C ARG A 11 22.15 -8.04 -13.83
N VAL A 12 21.75 -7.17 -14.75
CA VAL A 12 20.33 -6.84 -14.96
C VAL A 12 19.58 -8.07 -15.46
N ILE A 13 20.13 -8.81 -16.43
CA ILE A 13 19.52 -10.04 -16.96
C ILE A 13 19.34 -11.08 -15.85
N ASP A 14 20.39 -11.36 -15.08
CA ASP A 14 20.35 -12.33 -13.98
C ASP A 14 19.29 -11.96 -12.93
N LEU A 15 19.20 -10.67 -12.58
CA LEU A 15 18.19 -10.16 -11.66
C LEU A 15 16.77 -10.37 -12.19
N CYS A 16 16.54 -10.13 -13.49
CA CYS A 16 15.24 -10.37 -14.13
C CYS A 16 14.91 -11.88 -14.16
N GLU A 17 15.91 -12.74 -14.38
CA GLU A 17 15.73 -14.20 -14.30
C GLU A 17 15.35 -14.68 -12.89
N SER A 18 15.94 -14.10 -11.83
CA SER A 18 15.55 -14.41 -10.46
C SER A 18 14.08 -14.07 -10.18
N VAL A 19 13.58 -12.94 -10.71
CA VAL A 19 12.15 -12.59 -10.63
C VAL A 19 11.30 -13.61 -11.41
N ARG A 20 11.72 -13.97 -12.63
CA ARG A 20 11.02 -14.95 -13.48
C ARG A 20 10.89 -16.32 -12.79
N LYS A 21 11.91 -16.73 -12.04
CA LYS A 21 11.93 -17.97 -11.24
C LYS A 21 11.21 -17.88 -9.90
N HIS A 22 10.62 -16.72 -9.58
CA HIS A 22 9.99 -16.44 -8.29
C HIS A 22 10.95 -16.54 -7.08
N GLU A 23 12.26 -16.36 -7.31
CA GLU A 23 13.28 -16.33 -6.25
C GLU A 23 13.47 -14.93 -5.66
N LEU A 24 13.02 -13.89 -6.38
CA LEU A 24 13.10 -12.49 -6.01
C LEU A 24 11.73 -11.81 -6.16
N ASP A 25 11.38 -10.93 -5.22
CA ASP A 25 10.16 -10.12 -5.33
C ASP A 25 10.33 -9.10 -6.47
N PRO A 26 9.39 -9.02 -7.44
CA PRO A 26 9.45 -8.05 -8.53
C PRO A 26 9.52 -6.58 -8.05
N PHE A 27 9.05 -6.24 -6.84
CA PHE A 27 9.14 -4.89 -6.27
C PHE A 27 10.51 -4.54 -5.68
N GLU A 28 11.38 -5.53 -5.45
CA GLU A 28 12.78 -5.26 -5.05
C GLU A 28 13.63 -4.76 -6.23
N VAL A 29 13.15 -4.96 -7.45
CA VAL A 29 13.80 -4.48 -8.67
C VAL A 29 13.47 -3.01 -8.93
N GLN A 30 14.50 -2.15 -8.85
CA GLN A 30 14.38 -0.73 -9.19
C GLN A 30 14.41 -0.50 -10.71
N VAL A 31 13.34 -0.91 -11.41
CA VAL A 31 13.23 -0.88 -12.88
C VAL A 31 13.57 0.51 -13.45
N GLY A 32 13.08 1.59 -12.83
CA GLY A 32 13.33 2.96 -13.29
C GLY A 32 14.80 3.39 -13.21
N GLU A 33 15.58 2.86 -12.26
CA GLU A 33 17.03 3.08 -12.24
C GLU A 33 17.73 2.33 -13.35
N PHE A 34 17.39 1.05 -13.54
CA PHE A 34 18.01 0.23 -14.57
C PHE A 34 17.73 0.77 -15.98
N LEU A 35 16.48 1.19 -16.27
CA LEU A 35 16.14 1.81 -17.56
C LEU A 35 16.94 3.10 -17.81
N ARG A 36 17.17 3.93 -16.78
CA ARG A 36 18.04 5.12 -16.90
C ARG A 36 19.47 4.73 -17.23
N ARG A 37 20.03 3.76 -16.50
CA ARG A 37 21.40 3.28 -16.72
C ARG A 37 21.58 2.64 -18.11
N LEU A 38 20.61 1.84 -18.57
CA LEU A 38 20.62 1.27 -19.94
C LEU A 38 20.60 2.39 -21.00
N ARG A 39 19.74 3.40 -20.83
CA ARG A 39 19.69 4.56 -21.74
C ARG A 39 21.01 5.33 -21.82
N GLU A 40 21.69 5.53 -20.70
CA GLU A 40 23.02 6.17 -20.66
C GLU A 40 24.13 5.30 -21.26
N LEU A 41 23.94 3.98 -21.21
CA LEU A 41 24.88 2.99 -21.73
C LEU A 41 24.78 2.85 -23.24
N LEU A 42 23.56 2.89 -23.79
CA LEU A 42 23.22 2.59 -25.18
C LEU A 42 24.10 3.32 -26.22
N PRO A 43 24.33 4.64 -26.15
CA PRO A 43 25.20 5.34 -27.12
C PRO A 43 26.65 4.86 -27.11
N LYS A 44 27.06 4.16 -26.05
CA LYS A 44 28.42 3.67 -25.84
C LYS A 44 28.58 2.22 -26.28
N LEU A 45 27.52 1.56 -26.75
CA LEU A 45 27.53 0.20 -27.29
C LEU A 45 27.75 0.27 -28.81
N LYS A 46 28.71 -0.51 -29.33
CA LYS A 46 29.10 -0.50 -30.75
C LYS A 46 29.10 -1.87 -31.39
N ASP A 47 29.04 -2.91 -30.57
CA ASP A 47 29.15 -4.30 -30.99
C ASP A 47 27.77 -4.96 -30.96
N LEU A 48 27.50 -5.85 -31.92
CA LEU A 48 26.22 -6.55 -32.00
C LEU A 48 25.91 -7.37 -30.75
N GLN A 49 26.92 -7.98 -30.12
CA GLN A 49 26.71 -8.73 -28.88
C GLN A 49 26.32 -7.81 -27.72
N ASP A 50 26.92 -6.62 -27.66
CA ASP A 50 26.62 -5.66 -26.60
C ASP A 50 25.18 -5.12 -26.76
N LEU A 51 24.75 -4.87 -28.00
CA LEU A 51 23.38 -4.47 -28.32
C LEU A 51 22.37 -5.59 -28.06
N TYR A 52 22.74 -6.84 -28.33
CA TYR A 52 21.89 -8.00 -28.02
C TYR A 52 21.66 -8.13 -26.51
N LEU A 53 22.71 -7.97 -25.71
CA LEU A 53 22.60 -7.99 -24.24
C LEU A 53 21.75 -6.83 -23.71
N ASP A 54 21.86 -5.65 -24.29
CA ASP A 54 21.01 -4.50 -23.93
C ASP A 54 19.53 -4.77 -24.22
N LEU A 55 19.22 -5.32 -25.40
CA LEU A 55 17.87 -5.76 -25.76
C LEU A 55 17.33 -6.82 -24.80
N GLN A 56 18.16 -7.80 -24.44
CA GLN A 56 17.78 -8.86 -23.50
C GLN A 56 17.48 -8.29 -22.11
N ALA A 57 18.32 -7.37 -21.63
CA ALA A 57 18.09 -6.68 -20.36
C ALA A 57 16.78 -5.86 -20.39
N LEU A 58 16.50 -5.15 -21.48
CA LEU A 58 15.27 -4.38 -21.64
C LEU A 58 14.02 -5.28 -21.66
N LEU A 59 14.07 -6.42 -22.35
CA LEU A 59 12.99 -7.40 -22.36
C LEU A 59 12.73 -7.95 -20.96
N GLY A 60 13.78 -8.34 -20.23
CA GLY A 60 13.67 -8.82 -18.85
C GLY A 60 13.03 -7.78 -17.93
N LEU A 61 13.44 -6.51 -18.03
CA LEU A 61 12.81 -5.43 -17.24
C LEU A 61 11.33 -5.24 -17.59
N THR A 62 10.94 -5.45 -18.85
CA THR A 62 9.52 -5.39 -19.27
C THR A 62 8.70 -6.49 -18.62
N GLU A 63 9.25 -7.69 -18.51
CA GLU A 63 8.62 -8.81 -17.81
C GLU A 63 8.47 -8.53 -16.31
N VAL A 64 9.48 -7.90 -15.68
CA VAL A 64 9.37 -7.46 -14.28
C VAL A 64 8.21 -6.48 -14.10
N ILE A 65 8.03 -5.50 -14.99
CA ILE A 65 6.88 -4.57 -14.94
C ILE A 65 5.56 -5.32 -15.06
N LEU A 66 5.47 -6.31 -15.95
CA LEU A 66 4.28 -7.16 -16.08
C LEU A 66 3.98 -7.90 -14.77
N HIS A 67 5.00 -8.48 -14.12
CA HIS A 67 4.85 -9.14 -12.82
C HIS A 67 4.39 -8.18 -11.72
N GLN A 68 4.94 -6.95 -11.67
CA GLN A 68 4.47 -5.92 -10.73
C GLN A 68 3.00 -5.58 -10.97
N GLY A 69 2.59 -5.44 -12.25
CA GLY A 69 1.20 -5.14 -12.62
C GLY A 69 0.23 -6.25 -12.24
N GLU A 70 0.56 -7.50 -12.54
CA GLU A 70 -0.28 -8.66 -12.18
C GLU A 70 -0.38 -8.83 -10.65
N TRP A 71 0.70 -8.59 -9.92
CA TRP A 71 0.67 -8.59 -8.46
C TRP A 71 -0.32 -7.55 -7.91
N ILE A 72 -0.26 -6.32 -8.41
CA ILE A 72 -1.17 -5.23 -8.00
C ILE A 72 -2.61 -5.59 -8.34
N LYS A 73 -2.85 -6.08 -9.56
CA LYS A 73 -4.18 -6.47 -10.03
C LYS A 73 -4.77 -7.60 -9.18
N HIS A 74 -3.97 -8.61 -8.86
CA HIS A 74 -4.40 -9.70 -8.00
C HIS A 74 -4.76 -9.19 -6.60
N ARG A 75 -3.90 -8.33 -6.01
CA ARG A 75 -4.12 -7.77 -4.67
C ARG A 75 -5.34 -6.85 -4.61
N SER A 76 -5.54 -6.01 -5.62
CA SER A 76 -6.71 -5.14 -5.72
C SER A 76 -8.00 -5.94 -5.92
N SER A 77 -7.98 -6.99 -6.76
CA SER A 77 -9.15 -7.84 -6.97
C SER A 77 -9.61 -8.53 -5.68
N LEU A 78 -8.66 -8.98 -4.85
CA LEU A 78 -8.97 -9.56 -3.55
C LEU A 78 -9.64 -8.57 -2.60
N LEU A 79 -9.21 -7.29 -2.61
CA LEU A 79 -9.83 -6.23 -1.79
C LEU A 79 -11.30 -5.98 -2.15
N TYR A 80 -11.73 -6.27 -3.39
CA TYR A 80 -13.13 -6.16 -3.80
C TYR A 80 -13.93 -7.45 -3.60
N LEU A 81 -13.27 -8.60 -3.65
CA LEU A 81 -13.89 -9.90 -3.36
C LEU A 81 -14.38 -9.99 -1.91
N ASP A 82 -13.60 -9.49 -0.95
CA ASP A 82 -13.95 -9.56 0.48
C ASP A 82 -15.27 -8.81 0.82
N PRO A 83 -15.48 -7.54 0.40
CA PRO A 83 -16.75 -6.84 0.62
C PRO A 83 -17.96 -7.53 -0.03
N LEU A 84 -17.80 -8.10 -1.23
CA LEU A 84 -18.88 -8.82 -1.90
C LEU A 84 -19.23 -10.11 -1.15
N LEU A 85 -18.23 -10.90 -0.77
CA LEU A 85 -18.42 -12.14 0.02
C LEU A 85 -19.06 -11.85 1.38
N ILE A 86 -18.65 -10.77 2.04
CA ILE A 86 -19.26 -10.32 3.30
C ILE A 86 -20.72 -9.93 3.06
N SER A 87 -21.01 -9.15 2.01
CA SER A 87 -22.38 -8.73 1.67
C SER A 87 -23.29 -9.93 1.40
N LEU A 88 -22.82 -10.90 0.63
CA LEU A 88 -23.56 -12.15 0.35
C LEU A 88 -23.80 -12.96 1.63
N LYS A 89 -22.80 -13.06 2.52
CA LYS A 89 -22.96 -13.73 3.82
C LYS A 89 -24.01 -13.04 4.69
N VAL A 90 -23.99 -11.71 4.77
CA VAL A 90 -24.97 -10.94 5.54
C VAL A 90 -26.39 -11.16 5.01
N GLN A 91 -26.56 -11.25 3.68
CA GLN A 91 -27.88 -11.48 3.06
C GLN A 91 -28.49 -12.85 3.38
N VAL A 92 -27.68 -13.90 3.59
CA VAL A 92 -28.17 -15.26 3.85
C VAL A 92 -28.18 -15.63 5.33
N MET A 93 -27.66 -14.77 6.21
CA MET A 93 -27.64 -14.98 7.66
C MET A 93 -29.02 -14.79 8.28
N SER A 94 -29.29 -15.53 9.36
CA SER A 94 -30.51 -15.33 10.13
C SER A 94 -30.42 -14.07 10.98
N ASN A 95 -31.57 -13.50 11.35
CA ASN A 95 -31.63 -12.35 12.27
C ASN A 95 -30.91 -12.61 13.60
N ARG A 96 -30.91 -13.87 14.07
CA ARG A 96 -30.22 -14.28 15.30
C ARG A 96 -28.70 -14.18 15.15
N ASP A 97 -28.15 -14.69 14.05
CA ASP A 97 -26.71 -14.70 13.81
C ASP A 97 -26.18 -13.26 13.64
N LEU A 98 -26.95 -12.41 12.94
CA LEU A 98 -26.64 -11.00 12.79
C LEU A 98 -26.65 -10.26 14.13
N ALA A 99 -27.65 -10.50 14.98
CA ALA A 99 -27.73 -9.91 16.30
C ALA A 99 -26.56 -10.35 17.21
N GLU A 100 -26.18 -11.63 17.17
CA GLU A 100 -25.06 -12.15 17.94
C GLU A 100 -23.72 -11.53 17.52
N ILE A 101 -23.46 -11.45 16.21
CA ILE A 101 -22.26 -10.80 15.68
C ILE A 101 -22.24 -9.33 16.08
N PHE A 102 -23.34 -8.62 15.90
CA PHE A 102 -23.47 -7.21 16.24
C PHE A 102 -23.11 -6.97 17.71
N VAL A 103 -23.68 -7.73 18.65
CA VAL A 103 -23.38 -7.62 20.09
C VAL A 103 -21.90 -7.88 20.37
N ARG A 104 -21.28 -8.87 19.71
CA ARG A 104 -19.85 -9.19 19.91
C ARG A 104 -18.92 -8.11 19.36
N THR A 105 -19.35 -7.37 18.35
CA THR A 105 -18.59 -6.28 17.72
C THR A 105 -19.02 -4.89 18.19
N TRP A 106 -19.97 -4.81 19.13
CA TRP A 106 -20.50 -3.55 19.63
C TRP A 106 -19.44 -2.86 20.51
N HIS A 107 -18.79 -1.84 19.95
CA HIS A 107 -17.88 -0.95 20.65
C HIS A 107 -18.54 0.42 20.76
N PRO A 108 -19.50 0.62 21.70
CA PRO A 108 -20.15 1.89 21.83
C PRO A 108 -19.10 2.92 22.25
N ILE A 109 -19.05 4.03 21.52
CA ILE A 109 -18.36 5.23 21.99
C ILE A 109 -19.25 5.80 23.09
N VAL A 110 -19.08 5.28 24.31
CA VAL A 110 -19.68 5.89 25.48
C VAL A 110 -18.87 7.14 25.76
N GLU A 111 -19.39 8.29 25.35
CA GLU A 111 -18.90 9.57 25.85
C GLU A 111 -19.09 9.56 27.37
N LEU A 112 -18.00 9.47 28.12
CA LEU A 112 -18.00 9.75 29.55
C LEU A 112 -17.85 11.26 29.70
N GLU A 113 -18.93 11.96 30.02
CA GLU A 113 -18.85 13.34 30.52
C GLU A 113 -18.09 13.33 31.86
N THR A 114 -16.75 13.34 31.80
CA THR A 114 -15.95 13.54 33.00
C THR A 114 -16.12 14.98 33.47
N LEU A 115 -16.75 15.16 34.63
CA LEU A 115 -16.67 16.38 35.43
C LEU A 115 -15.19 16.70 35.66
N SER A 116 -14.67 17.64 34.88
CA SER A 116 -13.28 18.06 34.98
C SER A 116 -13.12 19.11 36.10
N PRO A 117 -12.00 19.13 36.84
CA PRO A 117 -11.75 20.18 37.81
C PRO A 117 -11.87 21.62 37.25
N PRO A 118 -11.48 21.89 35.98
CA PRO A 118 -11.77 23.18 35.34
C PRO A 118 -13.28 23.47 35.21
N ALA A 119 -14.08 22.52 34.73
CA ALA A 119 -15.52 22.71 34.56
C ALA A 119 -16.24 22.96 35.90
N LEU A 120 -15.80 22.29 36.97
CA LEU A 120 -16.29 22.55 38.34
C LEU A 120 -15.92 23.95 38.82
N SER A 121 -14.73 24.44 38.47
CA SER A 121 -14.28 25.79 38.84
C SER A 121 -15.10 26.86 38.11
N GLU A 122 -15.34 26.67 36.82
CA GLU A 122 -16.14 27.57 36.00
C GLU A 122 -17.61 27.61 36.44
N ALA A 123 -18.21 26.45 36.74
CA ALA A 123 -19.56 26.38 37.28
C ALA A 123 -19.68 27.14 38.61
N LYS A 124 -18.71 26.96 39.51
CA LYS A 124 -18.66 27.69 40.78
C LYS A 124 -18.58 29.20 40.54
N GLU A 125 -17.70 29.64 39.64
CA GLU A 125 -17.50 31.05 39.32
C GLU A 125 -18.77 31.67 38.74
N TYR A 126 -19.43 30.97 37.81
CA TYR A 126 -20.72 31.38 37.23
C TYR A 126 -21.78 31.62 38.31
N TRP A 127 -22.00 30.66 39.22
CA TRP A 127 -23.00 30.80 40.28
C TRP A 127 -22.65 31.87 41.31
N THR A 128 -21.35 32.09 41.56
CA THR A 128 -20.88 33.11 42.52
C THR A 128 -21.05 34.52 41.97
N ASN A 129 -20.82 34.70 40.67
CA ASN A 129 -20.88 36.00 40.00
C ASN A 129 -22.26 36.27 39.38
N LEU A 130 -23.24 35.40 39.62
CA LEU A 130 -24.54 35.50 39.01
C LEU A 130 -25.31 36.67 39.65
N PRO A 131 -25.70 37.70 38.90
CA PRO A 131 -26.43 38.84 39.47
C PRO A 131 -27.75 38.39 40.09
N PRO A 132 -28.26 39.12 41.09
CA PRO A 132 -29.59 38.90 41.64
C PRO A 132 -30.64 38.88 40.52
N LEU A 133 -31.71 38.10 40.70
CA LEU A 133 -32.76 37.96 39.68
C LEU A 133 -33.41 39.28 39.27
N GLU A 134 -33.37 40.28 40.15
CA GLU A 134 -33.89 41.63 39.92
C GLU A 134 -33.05 42.43 38.92
N GLU A 135 -31.79 42.03 38.70
CA GLU A 135 -30.82 42.68 37.79
C GLU A 135 -30.60 41.89 36.48
N ARG A 136 -31.33 40.78 36.27
CA ARG A 136 -31.26 39.96 35.05
C ARG A 136 -32.32 40.31 34.02
#